data_AF-A0A9P0CVV7-F1
#
_entry.id   AF-A0A9P0CVV7-F1
#
_cell.length_a   1.000
_cell.length_b   1.000
_cell.length_c   1.000
_cell.angle_alpha   90.00
_cell.angle_beta   90.00
_cell.angle_gamma   90.00
#
_symmetry.space_group_name_H-M   'P 1'
#
loop_
_entity.id
_entity.type
_entity.pdbx_description
1 polymer ?
#
loop_
_entity_poly.entity_id
_entity_poly.type
_entity_poly.pdbx_seq_one_letter_code
_entity_poly.pdbx_strand_id
1 'polypeptide(L)'
;MIEKPNTNNAKIYYICKKLFTEDDIVVRDHDHFTGKFRNFLHQTYNLNFGKLFVIPVVFHNFSGYDSHFMIKNVLPINKEKYISFTVHSNENDIKLRFIDSFKYFWCSLEELPNILDISEKTILKKTFSFR
;
A
#
# COMPACT_ATOMS: atom_id res chain seq x y z
N MET A 1 8.01 -36.61 2.11
CA MET A 1 7.23 -36.09 3.26
C MET A 1 7.77 -34.70 3.56
N ILE A 2 6.96 -33.65 3.43
CA ILE A 2 7.40 -32.28 3.72
C ILE A 2 7.41 -32.15 5.25
N GLU A 3 8.57 -31.97 5.85
CA GLU A 3 8.69 -31.78 7.30
C GLU A 3 7.86 -30.58 7.75
N LYS A 4 6.96 -30.80 8.73
CA LYS A 4 6.21 -29.71 9.34
C LYS A 4 7.16 -28.85 10.17
N PRO A 5 7.18 -27.53 9.99
CA PRO A 5 8.04 -26.66 10.79
C PRO A 5 7.70 -26.79 12.28
N ASN A 6 8.71 -26.76 13.14
CA ASN A 6 8.52 -26.84 14.59
C ASN A 6 7.78 -25.59 15.10
N THR A 7 6.51 -25.75 15.50
CA THR A 7 5.60 -24.69 15.94
C THR A 7 5.43 -24.63 17.47
N ASN A 8 6.28 -25.32 18.25
CA ASN A 8 6.09 -25.58 19.69
C ASN A 8 5.87 -24.32 20.59
N ASN A 9 6.13 -23.11 20.08
CA ASN A 9 5.92 -21.86 20.82
C ASN A 9 4.91 -20.89 20.20
N ALA A 10 4.22 -21.27 19.13
CA ALA A 10 3.43 -20.31 18.38
C ALA A 10 1.98 -20.22 18.90
N LYS A 11 1.82 -19.38 19.92
CA LYS A 11 0.54 -19.01 20.51
C LYS A 11 -0.19 -18.02 19.59
N ILE A 12 -1.30 -18.46 19.01
CA ILE A 12 -2.40 -17.65 18.46
C ILE A 12 -1.97 -16.66 17.36
N TYR A 13 -2.32 -16.98 16.11
CA TYR A 13 -1.90 -16.19 14.96
C TYR A 13 -2.79 -14.96 14.71
N TYR A 14 -2.15 -13.84 14.42
CA TYR A 14 -2.77 -12.51 14.20
C TYR A 14 -3.88 -12.50 13.14
N ILE A 15 -3.75 -13.30 12.07
CA ILE A 15 -4.65 -13.27 10.90
C ILE A 15 -5.85 -14.20 11.09
N CYS A 16 -5.63 -15.48 11.41
CA CYS A 16 -6.71 -16.47 11.53
C CYS A 16 -7.27 -16.60 12.95
N LYS A 17 -6.53 -16.13 13.97
CA LYS A 17 -6.84 -16.25 15.41
C LYS A 17 -7.19 -17.68 15.86
N LYS A 18 -6.68 -18.69 15.16
CA LYS A 18 -6.91 -20.12 15.43
C LYS A 18 -5.59 -20.81 15.77
N LEU A 19 -5.69 -21.87 16.59
CA LEU A 19 -4.60 -22.80 16.86
C LEU A 19 -4.37 -23.71 15.64
N PHE A 20 -3.16 -24.25 15.52
CA PHE A 20 -2.89 -25.31 14.55
C PHE A 20 -3.33 -26.66 15.09
N THR A 21 -3.94 -27.47 14.24
CA THR A 21 -4.23 -28.87 14.47
C THR A 21 -3.24 -29.75 13.70
N GLU A 22 -3.23 -31.05 14.01
CA GLU A 22 -2.34 -32.00 13.32
C GLU A 22 -2.65 -32.15 11.83
N ASP A 23 -3.88 -31.84 11.42
CA ASP A 23 -4.31 -31.90 10.01
C ASP A 23 -3.94 -30.64 9.22
N ASP A 24 -3.58 -29.56 9.91
CA ASP A 24 -3.29 -28.29 9.26
C ASP A 24 -2.00 -28.32 8.44
N ILE A 25 -2.05 -27.70 7.27
CA ILE A 25 -0.88 -27.37 6.46
C ILE A 25 -0.38 -25.99 6.87
N VAL A 26 0.81 -25.97 7.49
CA VAL A 26 1.44 -24.75 8.02
C VAL A 26 2.51 -24.27 7.05
N VAL A 27 2.45 -22.99 6.68
CA VAL A 27 3.40 -22.32 5.78
C VAL A 27 4.10 -21.16 6.49
N ARG A 28 5.30 -20.79 6.02
CA ARG A 28 6.04 -19.61 6.52
C ARG A 28 5.58 -18.36 5.76
N ASP A 29 4.89 -17.45 6.43
CA ASP A 29 4.60 -16.11 5.90
C ASP A 29 5.85 -15.24 5.99
N HIS A 30 6.07 -14.46 4.95
CA HIS A 30 7.15 -13.51 4.87
C HIS A 30 6.69 -12.20 4.23
N ASP A 31 7.44 -11.16 4.52
CA ASP A 31 7.24 -9.87 3.90
C ASP A 31 7.74 -9.89 2.44
N HIS A 32 6.89 -9.54 1.47
CA HIS A 32 7.27 -9.57 0.05
C HIS A 32 8.18 -8.40 -0.37
N PHE A 33 8.35 -7.36 0.46
CA PHE A 33 9.26 -6.24 0.19
C PHE A 33 10.62 -6.41 0.87
N THR A 34 10.64 -6.95 2.10
CA THR A 34 11.87 -7.10 2.89
C THR A 34 12.38 -8.53 2.96
N GLY A 35 11.59 -9.51 2.53
CA GLY A 35 11.89 -10.95 2.62
C GLY A 35 11.86 -11.50 4.05
N LYS A 36 11.63 -10.66 5.07
CA LYS A 36 11.71 -11.06 6.47
C LYS A 36 10.56 -11.99 6.83
N PHE A 37 10.88 -13.06 7.56
CA PHE A 37 9.89 -13.93 8.18
C PHE A 37 8.99 -13.11 9.10
N ARG A 38 7.67 -13.33 8.99
CA ARG A 38 6.66 -12.64 9.80
C ARG A 38 6.07 -13.59 10.83
N ASN A 39 5.50 -14.68 10.35
CA ASN A 39 4.92 -15.71 11.20
C ASN A 39 4.66 -17.00 10.41
N PHE A 40 4.19 -18.04 11.07
CA PHE A 40 3.56 -19.16 10.37
C PHE A 40 2.07 -18.87 10.11
N LEU A 41 1.49 -19.48 9.08
CA LEU A 41 0.05 -19.37 8.79
C LEU A 41 -0.48 -20.71 8.28
N HIS A 42 -1.78 -20.93 8.43
CA HIS A 42 -2.50 -21.94 7.66
C HIS A 42 -2.36 -21.62 6.18
N GLN A 43 -2.07 -22.63 5.34
CA GLN A 43 -1.93 -22.45 3.90
C GLN A 43 -3.15 -21.74 3.27
N THR A 44 -4.36 -22.12 3.69
CA THR A 44 -5.61 -21.52 3.23
C THR A 44 -5.68 -20.03 3.53
N TYR A 45 -5.28 -19.62 4.74
CA TYR A 45 -5.24 -18.22 5.12
C TYR A 45 -4.12 -17.47 4.42
N ASN A 46 -2.95 -18.08 4.20
CA ASN A 46 -1.85 -17.47 3.47
C ASN A 46 -2.22 -17.21 1.99
N LEU A 47 -2.87 -18.18 1.33
CA LEU A 47 -3.35 -18.03 -0.05
C LEU A 47 -4.46 -16.97 -0.16
N ASN A 48 -5.37 -16.93 0.82
CA ASN A 48 -6.44 -15.94 0.85
C ASN A 48 -5.97 -14.56 1.34
N PHE A 49 -4.80 -14.48 1.98
CA PHE A 49 -4.15 -13.23 2.33
C PHE A 49 -3.47 -12.63 1.08
N GLY A 50 -4.28 -12.40 0.06
CA GLY A 50 -3.89 -11.62 -1.10
C GLY A 50 -3.58 -10.20 -0.64
N LYS A 51 -2.29 -9.87 -0.53
CA LYS A 51 -1.88 -8.48 -0.35
C LYS A 51 -2.21 -7.74 -1.63
N LEU A 52 -3.38 -7.12 -1.66
CA LEU A 52 -3.67 -6.07 -2.63
C LEU A 52 -2.71 -4.92 -2.33
N PHE A 53 -1.66 -4.79 -3.15
CA PHE A 53 -0.71 -3.71 -3.01
C PHE A 53 -1.30 -2.45 -3.65
N VAL A 54 -1.86 -1.58 -2.82
CA VAL A 54 -2.29 -0.26 -3.27
C VAL A 54 -1.11 0.71 -3.16
N ILE A 55 -0.49 1.06 -4.27
CA ILE A 55 0.59 2.05 -4.31
C ILE A 55 -0.03 3.43 -4.59
N PRO A 56 0.07 4.39 -3.65
CA PRO A 56 -0.37 5.75 -3.91
C PRO A 56 0.62 6.44 -4.88
N VAL A 57 0.09 7.04 -5.93
CA VAL A 57 0.85 7.85 -6.89
C VAL A 57 0.28 9.26 -6.83
N VAL A 58 1.06 10.20 -6.31
CA VAL A 58 0.60 11.57 -6.07
C VAL A 58 1.05 12.47 -7.23
N PHE A 59 0.09 13.11 -7.87
CA PHE A 59 0.32 14.15 -8.86
C PHE A 59 -0.28 15.46 -8.36
N HIS A 60 0.27 16.58 -8.81
CA HIS A 60 -0.25 17.90 -8.49
C HIS A 60 -0.98 18.47 -9.72
N ASN A 61 -2.25 18.80 -9.54
CA ASN A 61 -3.18 19.24 -10.60
C ASN A 61 -3.41 18.19 -11.69
N PHE A 62 -3.46 16.91 -11.30
CA PHE A 62 -3.60 15.79 -12.24
C PHE A 62 -4.84 15.90 -13.13
N SER A 63 -5.99 16.21 -12.51
CA SER A 63 -7.27 16.36 -13.24
C SER A 63 -7.30 17.60 -14.16
N GLY A 64 -6.35 18.53 -14.01
CA GLY A 64 -6.18 19.65 -14.94
C GLY A 64 -5.41 19.28 -16.20
N TYR A 65 -4.77 18.11 -16.25
CA TYR A 65 -4.11 17.56 -17.45
C TYR A 65 -5.04 16.57 -18.15
N ASP A 66 -4.69 16.21 -19.39
CA ASP A 66 -5.40 15.16 -20.13
C ASP A 66 -5.10 13.78 -19.55
N SER A 67 -5.82 13.45 -18.50
CA SER A 67 -5.65 12.23 -17.70
C SER A 67 -6.74 11.18 -17.95
N HIS A 68 -7.77 11.56 -18.70
CA HIS A 68 -8.99 10.79 -18.90
C HIS A 68 -8.72 9.38 -19.47
N PHE A 69 -7.67 9.25 -20.28
CA PHE A 69 -7.29 7.98 -20.90
C PHE A 69 -6.77 6.92 -19.91
N MET A 70 -6.31 7.32 -18.71
CA MET A 70 -5.75 6.39 -17.72
C MET A 70 -6.77 5.89 -16.69
N ILE A 71 -8.03 6.31 -16.77
CA ILE A 71 -8.98 6.18 -15.67
C ILE A 71 -9.83 4.90 -15.80
N LYS A 72 -9.73 3.99 -14.82
CA LYS A 72 -10.59 2.78 -14.72
C LYS A 72 -11.68 2.87 -13.64
N ASN A 73 -11.32 3.28 -12.42
CA ASN A 73 -12.26 3.43 -11.29
C ASN A 73 -12.04 4.79 -10.62
N VAL A 74 -13.07 5.61 -10.47
CA VAL A 74 -12.96 7.00 -9.98
C VAL A 74 -13.62 7.23 -8.63
N LEU A 75 -13.02 8.14 -7.86
CA LEU A 75 -13.70 8.88 -6.79
C LEU A 75 -13.90 10.33 -7.29
N PRO A 76 -15.05 10.64 -7.92
CA PRO A 76 -15.31 11.94 -8.52
C PRO A 76 -15.68 12.99 -7.45
N ILE A 77 -15.27 14.24 -7.70
CA ILE A 77 -15.90 15.44 -7.13
C ILE A 77 -17.09 15.84 -8.02
N ASN A 78 -16.88 15.81 -9.34
CA ASN A 78 -17.91 15.92 -10.38
C ASN A 78 -17.46 15.08 -11.60
N LYS A 79 -18.22 15.09 -12.70
CA LYS A 79 -17.91 14.27 -13.89
C LYS A 79 -16.52 14.55 -14.50
N GLU A 80 -15.96 15.74 -14.27
CA GLU A 80 -14.71 16.24 -14.89
C GLU A 80 -13.55 16.39 -13.88
N LYS A 81 -13.82 16.36 -12.57
CA LYS A 81 -12.84 16.59 -11.51
C LYS A 81 -12.81 15.39 -10.57
N TYR A 82 -11.66 14.71 -10.53
CA TYR A 82 -11.44 13.54 -9.68
C TYR A 82 -10.57 13.92 -8.46
N ILE A 83 -10.88 13.35 -7.29
CA ILE A 83 -9.98 13.42 -6.11
C ILE A 83 -8.88 12.37 -6.27
N SER A 84 -9.29 11.17 -6.66
CA SER A 84 -8.39 10.05 -6.93
C SER A 84 -9.04 9.05 -7.87
N PHE A 85 -8.24 8.23 -8.52
CA PHE A 85 -8.69 7.08 -9.30
C PHE A 85 -7.72 5.92 -9.13
N THR A 86 -8.19 4.71 -9.41
CA THR A 86 -7.39 3.50 -9.28
C THR A 86 -7.23 2.82 -10.63
N VAL A 87 -5.98 2.56 -10.99
CA VAL A 87 -5.61 1.70 -12.12
C VAL A 87 -5.22 0.34 -11.57
N HIS A 88 -5.90 -0.69 -12.06
CA HIS A 88 -5.57 -2.07 -11.71
C HIS A 88 -4.69 -2.69 -12.81
N SER A 89 -3.53 -3.20 -12.40
CA SER A 89 -2.71 -4.12 -13.18
C SER A 89 -3.14 -5.54 -12.82
N ASN A 90 -3.73 -6.23 -13.80
CA ASN A 90 -4.20 -7.61 -13.63
C ASN A 90 -3.03 -8.62 -13.54
N GLU A 91 -1.82 -8.21 -13.94
CA GLU A 91 -0.66 -9.10 -14.03
C GLU A 91 0.10 -9.26 -12.71
N ASN A 92 0.04 -8.25 -11.83
CA ASN A 92 0.87 -8.20 -10.62
C ASN A 92 0.07 -8.06 -9.31
N ASP A 93 -1.27 -8.11 -9.36
CA ASP A 93 -2.16 -7.77 -8.23
C ASP A 93 -1.87 -6.40 -7.59
N ILE A 94 -1.23 -5.51 -8.36
CA ILE A 94 -0.92 -4.14 -7.96
C ILE A 94 -2.09 -3.24 -8.36
N LYS A 95 -2.51 -2.40 -7.41
CA LYS A 95 -3.47 -1.31 -7.62
C LYS A 95 -2.70 0.00 -7.49
N LEU A 96 -2.58 0.76 -8.56
CA LEU A 96 -2.05 2.11 -8.49
C LEU A 96 -3.20 3.05 -8.15
N ARG A 97 -3.15 3.71 -7.00
CA ARG A 97 -4.12 4.74 -6.63
C ARG A 97 -3.50 6.11 -6.90
N PHE A 98 -3.95 6.74 -7.97
CA PHE A 98 -3.52 8.08 -8.33
C PHE A 98 -4.33 9.10 -7.52
N ILE A 99 -3.63 10.07 -6.93
CA ILE A 99 -4.20 11.10 -6.06
C ILE A 99 -3.86 12.47 -6.65
N ASP A 100 -4.87 13.31 -6.82
CA ASP A 100 -4.68 14.71 -7.20
C ASP A 100 -4.51 15.58 -5.95
N SER A 101 -3.25 15.85 -5.59
CA SER A 101 -2.91 16.66 -4.41
C SER A 101 -3.46 18.08 -4.48
N PHE A 102 -3.71 18.64 -5.67
CA PHE A 102 -4.24 20.00 -5.82
C PHE A 102 -5.67 20.13 -5.27
N LYS A 103 -6.42 19.01 -5.19
CA LYS A 103 -7.76 19.00 -4.57
C LYS A 103 -7.72 19.12 -3.05
N TYR A 104 -6.57 18.84 -2.44
CA TYR A 104 -6.33 19.02 -1.02
C TYR A 104 -5.63 20.35 -0.74
N PHE A 105 -4.67 20.72 -1.60
CA PHE A 105 -3.89 21.94 -1.51
C PHE A 105 -4.08 22.76 -2.79
N TRP A 106 -4.98 23.73 -2.72
CA TRP A 106 -5.42 24.56 -3.84
C TRP A 106 -4.43 25.69 -4.17
N CYS A 107 -3.15 25.38 -4.19
CA CYS A 107 -2.06 26.32 -4.45
C CYS A 107 -1.13 25.74 -5.52
N SER A 108 -0.23 26.57 -6.05
CA SER A 108 0.83 26.10 -6.95
C SER A 108 1.88 25.26 -6.22
N LEU A 109 2.71 24.55 -6.99
CA LEU A 109 3.89 23.85 -6.45
C LEU A 109 4.90 24.80 -5.80
N GLU A 110 4.96 26.05 -6.23
CA GLU A 110 5.86 27.07 -5.66
C GLU A 110 5.40 27.54 -4.28
N GLU A 111 4.09 27.60 -4.06
CA GLU A 111 3.49 28.01 -2.79
C GLU A 111 3.42 26.86 -1.78
N LEU A 112 3.36 25.61 -2.26
CA LEU A 112 3.20 24.40 -1.43
C LEU A 112 4.24 24.28 -0.30
N PRO A 113 5.53 24.62 -0.48
CA PRO A 113 6.51 24.63 0.60
C PRO A 113 6.16 25.60 1.73
N ASN A 114 5.41 26.67 1.46
CA ASN A 114 5.06 27.67 2.47
C ASN A 114 3.86 27.24 3.33
N ILE A 115 3.14 26.18 2.94
CA ILE A 115 2.01 25.64 3.71
C ILE A 115 2.47 24.93 4.98
N LEU A 116 3.65 24.29 4.94
CA LEU A 116 4.21 23.53 6.05
C LEU A 116 5.30 24.31 6.77
N ASP A 117 5.31 24.21 8.10
CA ASP A 117 6.38 24.75 8.90
C ASP A 117 7.70 24.00 8.65
N ILE A 118 8.83 24.69 8.85
CA ILE A 118 10.15 24.08 8.69
C ILE A 118 10.31 22.88 9.66
N SER A 119 9.69 22.93 10.84
CA SER A 119 9.65 21.82 11.81
C SER A 119 9.10 20.54 11.17
N GLU A 120 8.04 20.66 10.38
CA GLU A 120 7.24 19.56 9.79
C GLU A 120 7.83 18.99 8.49
N LYS A 121 8.76 19.70 7.85
CA LYS A 121 9.47 19.29 6.63
C LYS A 121 10.51 18.17 6.89
N THR A 122 10.07 17.09 7.54
CA THR A 122 10.90 15.96 8.01
C THR A 122 11.64 15.25 6.88
N ILE A 123 10.99 15.04 5.73
CA ILE A 123 11.62 14.40 4.55
C ILE A 123 12.72 15.28 4.00
N LEU A 124 12.46 16.58 3.79
CA LEU A 124 13.47 17.53 3.31
C LEU A 124 14.66 17.58 4.27
N LYS A 125 14.40 17.66 5.59
CA LYS A 125 15.47 17.58 6.60
C LYS A 125 16.25 16.28 6.52
N LYS A 126 15.61 15.14 6.34
CA LYS A 126 16.30 13.84 6.26
C LYS A 126 17.15 13.71 4.99
N THR A 127 16.65 14.21 3.86
CA THR A 127 17.32 14.10 2.55
C THR A 127 18.43 15.13 2.38
N PHE A 128 18.22 16.36 2.88
CA PHE A 128 19.11 17.50 2.68
C PHE A 128 19.80 17.99 3.96
N SER A 129 19.64 17.32 5.12
CA SER A 129 20.59 17.53 6.23
C SER A 129 21.95 17.05 5.77
N PHE A 130 22.84 18.00 5.54
CA PHE A 130 24.24 17.74 5.30
C PHE A 130 24.85 17.03 6.52
N ARG A 131 25.73 16.07 6.23
CA ARG A 131 26.82 15.71 7.15
C ARG A 131 27.74 16.91 7.35
#